data_AF-A0A838XS51-F1
#
_entry.id   AF-A0A838XS51-F1
#
_cell.length_a   1.000
_cell.length_b   1.000
_cell.length_c   1.000
_cell.angle_alpha   90.00
_cell.angle_beta   90.00
_cell.angle_gamma   90.00
#
_symmetry.space_group_name_H-M   'P 1'
#
loop_
_entity.id
_entity.type
_entity.pdbx_description
1 polymer ?
#
loop_
_entity_poly.entity_id
_entity_poly.type
_entity_poly.pdbx_seq_one_letter_code
_entity_poly.pdbx_strand_id
1 'polypeptide(L)'
;MLGLTVLAGSARADWVFTSAPSPIASIQTGNMTLELQCDRIRFAPAGAEDARDIARKQGLFLRFLKNATTEVGAFQVGAANATVGIVDNFPVEISFSDRSDYDFVLDQIARNALLSLSMVDQDVSYGLFDLKGSAAAIKSLRAACAAAPAPSGTASASVPSASASMEVPEGVVYCGGGQVKRQIEFVILKDVQDEWNARVTVNGKSLRAMTAYSYFGNSAPPRGFVVALLGEDRSEFLVFRDGGEDWLEYGDYTYRKCN
;
A
#
# COMPACT_ATOMS: atom_id res chain seq x y z
N MET A 1 10.03 -46.29 -9.64
CA MET A 1 9.01 -45.26 -9.93
C MET A 1 8.77 -44.50 -8.63
N LEU A 2 9.60 -43.49 -8.33
CA LEU A 2 9.41 -42.66 -7.14
C LEU A 2 8.42 -41.54 -7.51
N GLY A 3 7.27 -41.54 -6.84
CA GLY A 3 6.26 -40.50 -6.97
C GLY A 3 6.72 -39.24 -6.23
N LEU A 4 6.81 -38.13 -6.95
CA LEU A 4 7.05 -36.81 -6.41
C LEU A 4 5.73 -36.27 -5.86
N THR A 5 5.55 -36.26 -4.54
CA THR A 5 4.40 -35.64 -3.88
C THR A 5 4.65 -34.15 -3.79
N VAL A 6 4.02 -33.36 -4.67
CA VAL A 6 4.00 -31.90 -4.55
C VAL A 6 3.03 -31.53 -3.43
N LEU A 7 3.56 -31.12 -2.28
CA LEU A 7 2.79 -30.45 -1.24
C LEU A 7 2.51 -29.03 -1.72
N ALA A 8 1.35 -28.84 -2.36
CA ALA A 8 0.80 -27.51 -2.60
C ALA A 8 0.35 -26.92 -1.26
N GLY A 9 1.22 -26.13 -0.62
CA GLY A 9 0.82 -25.31 0.51
C GLY A 9 -0.24 -24.32 0.05
N SER A 10 -1.45 -24.45 0.58
CA SER A 10 -2.48 -23.43 0.42
C SER A 10 -2.01 -22.21 1.21
N ALA A 11 -1.52 -21.19 0.52
CA ALA A 11 -1.34 -19.88 1.12
C ALA A 11 -2.71 -19.45 1.68
N ARG A 12 -2.84 -19.42 3.01
CA ARG A 12 -4.04 -18.92 3.66
C ARG A 12 -4.05 -17.41 3.44
N ALA A 13 -5.14 -16.89 2.87
CA ALA A 13 -5.42 -15.47 2.83
C ALA A 13 -5.80 -15.04 4.25
N ASP A 14 -4.80 -14.76 5.09
CA ASP A 14 -5.03 -14.24 6.43
C ASP A 14 -5.02 -12.70 6.39
N TRP A 15 -5.94 -12.08 7.13
CA TRP A 15 -5.97 -10.63 7.25
C TRP A 15 -4.76 -10.13 8.05
N VAL A 16 -4.12 -9.09 7.55
CA VAL A 16 -3.03 -8.37 8.21
C VAL A 16 -3.53 -6.99 8.64
N PHE A 17 -3.13 -6.55 9.83
CA PHE A 17 -3.41 -5.21 10.32
C PHE A 17 -2.13 -4.50 10.74
N THR A 18 -1.96 -3.26 10.29
CA THR A 18 -0.87 -2.36 10.69
C THR A 18 -1.46 -1.05 11.22
N SER A 19 -0.90 -0.51 12.30
CA SER A 19 -1.42 0.68 12.97
C SER A 19 -0.69 1.98 12.63
N ALA A 20 0.51 1.89 12.03
CA ALA A 20 1.37 3.04 11.73
C ALA A 20 2.08 2.85 10.37
N PRO A 21 2.42 3.94 9.65
CA PRO A 21 2.13 5.35 9.96
C PRO A 21 0.65 5.75 9.79
N SER A 22 -0.14 4.92 9.10
CA SER A 22 -1.60 5.03 8.96
C SER A 22 -2.24 3.66 9.19
N PRO A 23 -3.41 3.56 9.84
CA PRO A 23 -4.07 2.28 10.04
C PRO A 23 -4.49 1.63 8.72
N ILE A 24 -4.06 0.39 8.50
CA ILE A 24 -4.38 -0.40 7.30
C ILE A 24 -4.77 -1.82 7.74
N ALA A 25 -5.88 -2.33 7.22
CA ALA A 25 -6.23 -3.75 7.27
C ALA A 25 -6.25 -4.30 5.85
N SER A 26 -5.51 -5.38 5.57
CA SER A 26 -5.37 -5.90 4.21
C SER A 26 -5.50 -7.41 4.13
N ILE A 27 -5.91 -7.89 2.96
CA ILE A 27 -5.89 -9.30 2.60
C ILE A 27 -5.41 -9.47 1.17
N GLN A 28 -4.65 -10.54 0.93
CA GLN A 28 -4.23 -10.94 -0.40
C GLN A 28 -5.01 -12.19 -0.83
N THR A 29 -5.64 -12.13 -2.01
CA THR A 29 -6.28 -13.28 -2.65
C THR A 29 -5.65 -13.48 -4.02
N GLY A 30 -4.81 -14.53 -4.15
CA GLY A 30 -4.01 -14.74 -5.36
C GLY A 30 -3.02 -13.60 -5.59
N ASN A 31 -3.10 -12.97 -6.76
CA ASN A 31 -2.28 -11.81 -7.15
C ASN A 31 -2.95 -10.46 -6.83
N MET A 32 -4.13 -10.45 -6.21
CA MET A 32 -4.87 -9.24 -5.88
C MET A 32 -4.75 -8.94 -4.40
N THR A 33 -4.69 -7.66 -4.05
CA THR A 33 -4.72 -7.17 -2.67
C THR A 33 -5.91 -6.27 -2.47
N LEU A 34 -6.60 -6.42 -1.35
CA LEU A 34 -7.60 -5.49 -0.82
C LEU A 34 -7.03 -4.84 0.43
N GLU A 35 -7.01 -3.52 0.48
CA GLU A 35 -6.56 -2.72 1.61
C GLU A 35 -7.69 -1.79 2.07
N LEU A 36 -7.95 -1.81 3.37
CA LEU A 36 -8.92 -0.97 4.06
C LEU A 36 -8.16 0.03 4.91
N GLN A 37 -8.40 1.31 4.70
CA GLN A 37 -7.84 2.40 5.51
C GLN A 37 -8.96 3.09 6.28
N CYS A 38 -8.69 4.21 6.93
CA CYS A 38 -9.71 4.86 7.76
C CYS A 38 -10.89 5.42 6.96
N ASP A 39 -10.71 5.82 5.71
CA ASP A 39 -11.70 6.52 4.90
C ASP A 39 -11.81 6.00 3.45
N ARG A 40 -11.06 4.95 3.11
CA ARG A 40 -10.91 4.48 1.73
C ARG A 40 -10.63 3.00 1.63
N ILE A 41 -10.92 2.46 0.44
CA ILE A 41 -10.52 1.13 0.02
C ILE A 41 -9.51 1.28 -1.10
N ARG A 42 -8.45 0.48 -1.07
CA ARG A 42 -7.55 0.31 -2.21
C ARG A 42 -7.56 -1.15 -2.63
N PHE A 43 -7.57 -1.40 -3.93
CA PHE A 43 -7.34 -2.75 -4.45
C PHE A 43 -6.56 -2.72 -5.75
N ALA A 44 -5.72 -3.72 -5.95
CA ALA A 44 -5.03 -3.92 -7.21
C ALA A 44 -5.80 -4.97 -8.03
N PRO A 45 -6.50 -4.57 -9.12
CA PRO A 45 -7.09 -5.53 -10.04
C PRO A 45 -5.99 -6.31 -10.78
N ALA A 46 -6.36 -7.43 -11.42
CA ALA A 46 -5.41 -8.34 -12.05
C ALA A 46 -4.57 -7.70 -13.18
N GLY A 47 -5.04 -6.61 -13.79
CA GLY A 47 -4.30 -5.88 -14.82
C GLY A 47 -4.54 -4.36 -14.84
N ALA A 48 -3.59 -3.64 -15.43
CA ALA A 48 -3.63 -2.19 -15.60
C ALA A 48 -4.85 -1.70 -16.41
N GLU A 49 -5.32 -2.48 -17.38
CA GLU A 49 -6.48 -2.14 -18.19
C GLU A 49 -7.79 -2.20 -17.40
N ASP A 50 -7.89 -3.12 -16.44
CA ASP A 50 -9.04 -3.20 -15.53
C ASP A 50 -9.11 -1.97 -14.62
N ALA A 51 -7.96 -1.55 -14.06
CA ALA A 51 -7.88 -0.33 -13.26
C ALA A 51 -8.31 0.92 -14.05
N ARG A 52 -7.87 1.02 -15.31
CA ARG A 52 -8.27 2.10 -16.23
C ARG A 52 -9.75 2.05 -16.57
N ASP A 53 -10.31 0.85 -16.78
CA ASP A 53 -11.72 0.68 -17.07
C ASP A 53 -12.60 1.11 -15.89
N ILE A 54 -12.25 0.69 -14.67
CA ILE A 54 -12.92 1.08 -13.43
C ILE A 54 -12.87 2.61 -13.25
N ALA A 55 -11.69 3.21 -13.41
CA ALA A 55 -11.50 4.65 -13.24
C ALA A 55 -12.24 5.48 -14.31
N ARG A 56 -12.31 5.01 -15.57
CA ARG A 56 -13.07 5.70 -16.63
C ARG A 56 -14.58 5.66 -16.38
N LYS A 57 -15.09 4.53 -15.89
CA LYS A 57 -16.52 4.33 -15.67
C LYS A 57 -17.02 4.97 -14.39
N GLN A 58 -16.13 5.26 -13.43
CA GLN A 58 -16.48 5.85 -12.13
C GLN A 58 -17.64 5.10 -11.45
N GLY A 59 -17.68 3.77 -11.63
CA GLY A 59 -18.80 2.93 -11.24
C GLY A 59 -18.35 1.51 -10.92
N LEU A 60 -18.54 1.08 -9.67
CA LEU A 60 -18.19 -0.27 -9.21
C LEU A 60 -19.29 -0.80 -8.27
N PHE A 61 -19.62 -2.08 -8.36
CA PHE A 61 -20.41 -2.77 -7.34
C PHE A 61 -19.51 -3.52 -6.38
N LEU A 62 -19.73 -3.29 -5.08
CA LEU A 62 -19.23 -4.13 -4.00
C LEU A 62 -20.37 -5.09 -3.63
N ARG A 63 -20.30 -6.35 -4.07
CA ARG A 63 -21.29 -7.38 -3.78
C ARG A 63 -20.78 -8.27 -2.66
N PHE A 64 -21.61 -8.50 -1.65
CA PHE A 64 -21.24 -9.27 -0.46
C PHE A 64 -21.98 -10.61 -0.43
N LEU A 65 -21.23 -11.70 -0.26
CA LEU A 65 -21.78 -13.05 -0.29
C LEU A 65 -21.56 -13.77 1.05
N LYS A 66 -22.62 -14.34 1.62
CA LYS A 66 -22.58 -14.99 2.95
C LYS A 66 -21.87 -16.34 2.96
N ASN A 67 -21.94 -17.09 1.85
CA ASN A 67 -21.36 -18.43 1.70
C ASN A 67 -20.65 -18.58 0.34
N ALA A 68 -20.01 -17.51 -0.14
CA ALA A 68 -19.40 -17.40 -1.47
C ALA A 68 -20.34 -17.54 -2.68
N THR A 69 -21.61 -17.91 -2.49
CA THR A 69 -22.58 -18.11 -3.58
C THR A 69 -23.86 -17.28 -3.42
N THR A 70 -24.27 -16.99 -2.18
CA THR A 70 -25.50 -16.23 -1.89
C THR A 70 -25.17 -14.76 -1.66
N GLU A 71 -25.54 -13.89 -2.61
CA GLU A 71 -25.52 -12.44 -2.41
C GLU A 71 -26.51 -12.05 -1.31
N VAL A 72 -26.04 -11.26 -0.35
CA VAL A 72 -26.85 -10.76 0.77
C VAL A 72 -26.88 -9.24 0.84
N GLY A 73 -26.16 -8.57 -0.06
CA GLY A 73 -26.18 -7.12 -0.21
C GLY A 73 -25.20 -6.67 -1.28
N ALA A 74 -25.43 -5.47 -1.79
CA ALA A 74 -24.53 -4.78 -2.70
C ALA A 74 -24.46 -3.29 -2.34
N PHE A 75 -23.32 -2.67 -2.61
CA PHE A 75 -23.13 -1.24 -2.53
C PHE A 75 -22.63 -0.72 -3.87
N GLN A 76 -23.34 0.24 -4.45
CA GLN A 76 -22.92 0.89 -5.69
C GLN A 76 -22.01 2.06 -5.36
N VAL A 77 -20.76 1.99 -5.79
CA VAL A 77 -19.79 3.08 -5.73
C VAL A 77 -19.90 3.89 -7.01
N GLY A 78 -20.00 5.22 -6.87
CA GLY A 78 -19.87 6.15 -7.97
C GLY A 78 -19.90 7.60 -7.52
N ALA A 79 -19.90 8.53 -8.47
CA ALA A 79 -19.74 9.97 -8.20
C ALA A 79 -20.73 10.58 -7.19
N ALA A 80 -21.85 9.91 -6.91
CA ALA A 80 -22.82 10.35 -5.91
C ALA A 80 -22.34 10.15 -4.46
N ASN A 81 -21.53 9.12 -4.18
CA ASN A 81 -21.15 8.70 -2.83
C ASN A 81 -19.65 8.44 -2.62
N ALA A 82 -18.86 8.43 -3.69
CA ALA A 82 -17.44 8.19 -3.62
C ALA A 82 -16.69 8.77 -4.84
N THR A 83 -15.39 8.96 -4.67
CA THR A 83 -14.46 9.20 -5.78
C THR A 83 -13.69 7.92 -6.06
N VAL A 84 -13.56 7.56 -7.34
CA VAL A 84 -12.78 6.39 -7.78
C VAL A 84 -11.59 6.87 -8.59
N GLY A 85 -10.38 6.41 -8.28
CA GLY A 85 -9.17 6.85 -8.97
C GLY A 85 -8.09 5.77 -9.02
N ILE A 86 -7.12 5.96 -9.92
CA ILE A 86 -5.90 5.15 -9.92
C ILE A 86 -4.85 5.91 -9.11
N VAL A 87 -4.23 5.23 -8.15
CA VAL A 87 -3.13 5.76 -7.32
C VAL A 87 -1.91 4.87 -7.47
N ASP A 88 -0.73 5.34 -7.04
CA ASP A 88 0.47 4.53 -6.81
C ASP A 88 0.79 3.50 -7.92
N ASN A 89 0.64 3.89 -9.19
CA ASN A 89 0.91 3.05 -10.36
C ASN A 89 0.10 1.73 -10.40
N PHE A 90 -1.24 1.86 -10.48
CA PHE A 90 -2.26 0.85 -10.85
C PHE A 90 -3.21 0.27 -9.77
N PRO A 91 -3.06 0.51 -8.47
CA PRO A 91 -4.17 0.33 -7.52
C PRO A 91 -5.35 1.28 -7.79
N VAL A 92 -6.56 0.75 -7.69
CA VAL A 92 -7.79 1.54 -7.65
C VAL A 92 -8.07 1.94 -6.22
N GLU A 93 -8.23 3.23 -5.98
CA GLU A 93 -8.67 3.80 -4.72
C GLU A 93 -10.15 4.22 -4.83
N ILE A 94 -10.93 3.84 -3.82
CA ILE A 94 -12.30 4.28 -3.58
C ILE A 94 -12.30 5.09 -2.30
N SER A 95 -12.47 6.41 -2.44
CA SER A 95 -12.59 7.34 -1.30
C SER A 95 -14.05 7.69 -1.10
N PHE A 96 -14.63 7.33 0.05
CA PHE A 96 -16.05 7.52 0.33
C PHE A 96 -16.32 8.96 0.79
N SER A 97 -17.40 9.55 0.27
CA SER A 97 -17.79 10.92 0.62
C SER A 97 -18.45 11.02 2.00
N ASP A 98 -19.16 9.97 2.43
CA ASP A 98 -19.80 9.89 3.74
C ASP A 98 -19.21 8.76 4.59
N ARG A 99 -19.02 9.03 5.88
CA ARG A 99 -18.48 8.06 6.83
C ARG A 99 -19.41 6.86 7.02
N SER A 100 -20.72 7.09 7.03
CA SER A 100 -21.75 6.08 7.23
C SER A 100 -21.79 5.08 6.08
N ASP A 101 -21.57 5.54 4.85
CA ASP A 101 -21.45 4.69 3.67
C ASP A 101 -20.24 3.75 3.80
N TYR A 102 -19.09 4.30 4.23
CA TYR A 102 -17.91 3.48 4.46
C TYR A 102 -18.10 2.50 5.62
N ASP A 103 -18.71 2.94 6.72
CA ASP A 103 -18.97 2.07 7.86
C ASP A 103 -19.95 0.94 7.52
N PHE A 104 -20.94 1.18 6.65
CA PHE A 104 -21.80 0.13 6.09
C PHE A 104 -20.97 -0.89 5.29
N VAL A 105 -20.09 -0.43 4.39
CA VAL A 105 -19.22 -1.32 3.61
C VAL A 105 -18.32 -2.15 4.53
N LEU A 106 -17.69 -1.54 5.53
CA LEU A 106 -16.88 -2.25 6.52
C LEU A 106 -17.71 -3.28 7.31
N ASP A 107 -18.93 -2.96 7.69
CA ASP A 107 -19.83 -3.89 8.38
C ASP A 107 -20.18 -5.11 7.51
N GLN A 108 -20.39 -4.89 6.21
CA GLN A 108 -20.62 -5.99 5.27
C GLN A 108 -19.36 -6.83 5.07
N ILE A 109 -18.18 -6.21 4.96
CA ILE A 109 -16.91 -6.95 4.84
C ILE A 109 -16.67 -7.81 6.10
N ALA A 110 -16.98 -7.28 7.29
CA ALA A 110 -16.79 -7.98 8.57
C ALA A 110 -17.71 -9.19 8.78
N ARG A 111 -18.88 -9.24 8.12
CA ARG A 111 -19.94 -10.24 8.39
C ARG A 111 -20.07 -11.32 7.32
N ASN A 112 -19.54 -11.08 6.14
CA ASN A 112 -19.74 -11.94 4.97
C ASN A 112 -18.49 -12.77 4.66
N ALA A 113 -18.64 -13.77 3.79
CA ALA A 113 -17.58 -14.69 3.44
C ALA A 113 -16.77 -14.24 2.22
N LEU A 114 -17.38 -13.45 1.33
CA LEU A 114 -16.77 -13.06 0.06
C LEU A 114 -17.17 -11.63 -0.33
N LEU A 115 -16.21 -10.87 -0.82
CA LEU A 115 -16.44 -9.61 -1.53
C LEU A 115 -16.15 -9.85 -3.02
N SER A 116 -17.14 -9.57 -3.85
CA SER A 116 -16.97 -9.47 -5.30
C SER A 116 -16.98 -8.00 -5.72
N LEU A 117 -15.92 -7.59 -6.41
CA LEU A 117 -15.84 -6.28 -7.05
C LEU A 117 -16.19 -6.47 -8.51
N SER A 118 -17.29 -5.89 -8.96
CA SER A 118 -17.75 -6.04 -10.33
C SER A 118 -18.14 -4.70 -10.94
N MET A 119 -18.23 -4.68 -12.26
CA MET A 119 -18.79 -3.53 -12.97
C MET A 119 -20.27 -3.35 -12.63
N VAL A 120 -20.78 -2.11 -12.76
CA VAL A 120 -22.18 -1.78 -12.51
C VAL A 120 -23.12 -2.45 -13.51
N ASP A 121 -22.80 -2.34 -14.80
CA ASP A 121 -23.74 -2.72 -15.87
C ASP A 121 -23.42 -4.06 -16.56
N GLN A 122 -22.45 -4.83 -16.05
CA GLN A 122 -21.95 -6.06 -16.70
C GLN A 122 -21.54 -7.12 -15.68
N ASP A 123 -21.56 -8.39 -16.07
CA ASP A 123 -21.05 -9.53 -15.30
C ASP A 123 -19.50 -9.63 -15.30
N VAL A 124 -18.81 -8.49 -15.42
CA VAL A 124 -17.35 -8.42 -15.35
C VAL A 124 -16.93 -8.30 -13.89
N SER A 125 -16.22 -9.32 -13.40
CA SER A 125 -15.58 -9.31 -12.08
C SER A 125 -14.16 -8.78 -12.20
N TYR A 126 -13.85 -7.76 -11.40
CA TYR A 126 -12.51 -7.17 -11.27
C TYR A 126 -11.72 -7.74 -10.10
N GLY A 127 -12.40 -8.43 -9.18
CA GLY A 127 -11.74 -9.03 -8.03
C GLY A 127 -12.69 -9.80 -7.15
N LEU A 128 -12.16 -10.87 -6.55
CA LEU A 128 -12.86 -11.70 -5.59
C LEU A 128 -11.97 -11.87 -4.37
N PHE A 129 -12.47 -11.50 -3.19
CA PHE A 129 -11.71 -11.52 -1.96
C PHE A 129 -12.40 -12.40 -0.92
N ASP A 130 -11.67 -13.38 -0.38
CA ASP A 130 -12.09 -14.12 0.80
C ASP A 130 -12.09 -13.16 2.00
N LEU A 131 -13.20 -13.15 2.75
CA LEU A 131 -13.39 -12.26 3.89
C LEU A 131 -13.24 -12.98 5.23
N LYS A 132 -12.87 -14.26 5.23
CA LYS A 132 -12.65 -15.00 6.46
C LYS A 132 -11.61 -14.30 7.34
N GLY A 133 -12.00 -13.97 8.57
CA GLY A 133 -11.14 -13.27 9.54
C GLY A 133 -11.19 -11.74 9.48
N SER A 134 -11.91 -11.16 8.51
CA SER A 134 -12.03 -9.71 8.32
C SER A 134 -12.56 -8.98 9.56
N ALA A 135 -13.48 -9.61 10.31
CA ALA A 135 -14.10 -9.03 11.50
C ALA A 135 -13.06 -8.56 12.55
N ALA A 136 -12.01 -9.35 12.77
CA ALA A 136 -10.96 -9.00 13.72
C ALA A 136 -10.11 -7.84 13.20
N ALA A 137 -9.74 -7.86 11.91
CA ALA A 137 -8.94 -6.83 11.28
C ALA A 137 -9.68 -5.48 11.21
N ILE A 138 -10.97 -5.49 10.86
CA ILE A 138 -11.83 -4.30 10.82
C ILE A 138 -12.04 -3.72 12.22
N LYS A 139 -12.18 -4.58 13.24
CA LYS A 139 -12.23 -4.12 14.64
C LYS A 139 -10.96 -3.37 15.02
N SER A 140 -9.79 -3.91 14.69
CA SER A 140 -8.49 -3.25 14.94
C SER A 140 -8.34 -1.95 14.15
N LEU A 141 -8.74 -1.95 12.88
CA LEU A 141 -8.75 -0.76 12.02
C LEU A 141 -9.59 0.37 12.63
N ARG A 142 -10.84 0.08 12.99
CA ARG A 142 -11.74 1.08 13.60
C ARG A 142 -11.18 1.65 14.89
N ALA A 143 -10.61 0.80 15.75
CA ALA A 143 -9.99 1.25 16.99
C ALA A 143 -8.83 2.22 16.74
N ALA A 144 -7.97 1.92 15.78
CA ALA A 144 -6.83 2.77 15.43
C ALA A 144 -7.27 4.07 14.73
N CYS A 145 -8.29 4.02 13.86
CA CYS A 145 -8.85 5.21 13.22
C CYS A 145 -9.53 6.17 14.21
N ALA A 146 -10.15 5.64 15.26
CA ALA A 146 -10.73 6.45 16.33
C ALA A 146 -9.66 7.07 17.27
N ALA A 147 -8.48 6.45 17.38
CA ALA A 147 -7.38 6.91 18.21
C ALA A 147 -6.48 7.95 17.53
N ALA A 148 -6.59 8.11 16.21
CA ALA A 148 -5.84 9.13 15.48
C ALA A 148 -6.42 10.53 15.78
N PRO A 149 -5.60 11.52 16.20
CA PRO A 149 -6.09 12.87 16.42
C PRO A 149 -6.59 13.47 15.09
N ALA A 150 -7.75 14.12 15.14
CA ALA A 150 -8.30 14.88 14.02
C ALA A 150 -7.27 15.93 13.53
N PRO A 151 -7.29 16.33 12.24
CA PRO A 151 -6.49 17.45 11.76
C PRO A 151 -7.12 18.75 12.26
N SER A 152 -6.86 19.13 13.51
CA SER A 152 -7.16 20.46 14.03
C SER A 152 -5.95 21.37 13.79
N GLY A 153 -6.20 22.40 12.98
CA GLY A 153 -5.27 23.51 12.79
C GLY A 153 -4.91 24.22 14.09
N THR A 154 -3.72 24.81 14.07
CA THR A 154 -3.20 25.85 14.97
C THR A 154 -3.37 25.63 16.48
N ALA A 155 -2.31 25.13 17.11
CA ALA A 155 -1.78 25.73 18.34
C ALA A 155 -0.32 25.31 18.54
N SER A 156 0.55 26.31 18.68
CA SER A 156 1.92 26.13 19.17
C SER A 156 1.89 25.56 20.58
N ALA A 157 2.62 24.47 20.80
CA ALA A 157 3.10 24.08 22.12
C ALA A 157 4.54 23.60 21.96
N SER A 158 5.46 24.39 22.48
CA SER A 158 6.89 24.09 22.64
C SER A 158 7.10 22.80 23.45
N VAL A 159 7.96 21.90 22.96
CA VAL A 159 8.52 20.79 23.74
C VAL A 159 10.05 20.89 23.71
N PRO A 160 10.75 20.66 24.84
CA PRO A 160 12.18 20.88 24.95
C PRO A 160 12.98 19.84 24.17
N SER A 161 14.12 20.29 23.66
CA SER A 161 15.17 19.47 23.11
C SER A 161 15.68 18.47 24.15
N ALA A 162 15.49 17.18 23.89
CA ALA A 162 16.30 16.12 24.47
C ALA A 162 17.26 15.67 23.37
N SER A 163 18.50 16.13 23.49
CA SER A 163 19.66 15.71 22.73
C SER A 163 19.86 14.20 22.84
N ALA A 164 19.45 13.47 21.80
CA ALA A 164 20.06 12.21 21.44
C ALA A 164 21.14 12.55 20.40
N SER A 165 22.38 12.17 20.72
CA SER A 165 23.56 12.35 19.88
C SER A 165 23.27 12.00 18.42
N MET A 166 23.30 13.00 17.54
CA MET A 166 23.28 12.79 16.10
C MET A 166 24.63 12.20 15.72
N GLU A 167 24.67 10.88 15.53
CA GLU A 167 25.75 10.23 14.79
C GLU A 167 25.65 10.71 13.33
N VAL A 168 26.78 11.13 12.77
CA VAL A 168 26.85 11.64 11.39
C VAL A 168 26.41 10.53 10.44
N PRO A 169 25.50 10.78 9.48
CA PRO A 169 25.10 9.77 8.51
C PRO A 169 26.31 9.32 7.67
N GLU A 170 26.66 8.04 7.68
CA GLU A 170 27.69 7.44 6.80
C GLU A 170 27.17 7.25 5.34
N GLY A 171 26.26 8.10 4.87
CA GLY A 171 25.51 7.89 3.63
C GLY A 171 25.23 9.15 2.81
N VAL A 172 24.86 8.94 1.55
CA VAL A 172 24.34 10.00 0.68
C VAL A 172 22.93 10.36 1.15
N VAL A 173 22.68 11.65 1.33
CA VAL A 173 21.39 12.18 1.79
C VAL A 173 20.64 12.77 0.60
N TYR A 174 19.36 12.39 0.46
CA TYR A 174 18.46 12.89 -0.57
C TYR A 174 17.38 13.77 0.06
N CYS A 175 17.24 15.00 -0.44
CA CYS A 175 16.28 15.97 0.04
C CYS A 175 15.32 16.37 -1.09
N GLY A 176 14.06 16.66 -0.75
CA GLY A 176 13.11 17.19 -1.72
C GLY A 176 11.76 16.53 -1.63
N GLY A 177 11.14 16.27 -2.78
CA GLY A 177 9.79 15.72 -2.87
C GLY A 177 8.67 16.75 -3.07
N GLY A 178 8.98 17.91 -3.65
CA GLY A 178 7.96 18.92 -4.01
C GLY A 178 7.10 19.34 -2.82
N GLN A 179 5.80 19.02 -2.88
CA GLN A 179 4.82 19.30 -1.81
C GLN A 179 5.01 18.45 -0.55
N VAL A 180 5.77 17.34 -0.65
CA VAL A 180 6.04 16.44 0.47
C VAL A 180 7.54 16.38 0.73
N LYS A 181 8.01 17.33 1.54
CA LYS A 181 9.41 17.44 1.90
C LYS A 181 9.85 16.28 2.78
N ARG A 182 10.83 15.51 2.31
CA ARG A 182 11.48 14.44 3.10
C ARG A 182 13.00 14.51 2.97
N GLN A 183 13.66 14.02 4.00
CA GLN A 183 15.06 13.63 4.02
C GLN A 183 15.13 12.11 3.97
N ILE A 184 15.84 11.57 2.99
CA ILE A 184 15.95 10.13 2.76
C ILE A 184 17.43 9.76 2.73
N GLU A 185 17.79 8.74 3.48
CA GLU A 185 19.14 8.21 3.57
C GLU A 185 19.07 6.69 3.40
N PHE A 186 20.12 6.09 2.83
CA PHE A 186 20.21 4.65 2.81
C PHE A 186 21.65 4.17 2.96
N VAL A 187 21.79 2.95 3.47
CA VAL A 187 23.05 2.23 3.55
C VAL A 187 22.83 0.80 3.05
N ILE A 188 23.76 0.34 2.21
CA ILE A 188 23.85 -1.07 1.82
C ILE A 188 24.84 -1.73 2.78
N LEU A 189 24.34 -2.70 3.55
CA LEU A 189 25.07 -3.37 4.60
C LEU A 189 25.96 -4.47 4.01
N LYS A 190 27.22 -4.54 4.46
CA LYS A 190 28.11 -5.66 4.15
C LYS A 190 27.90 -6.78 5.17
N ASP A 191 28.12 -8.02 4.75
CA ASP A 191 28.15 -9.20 5.63
C ASP A 191 26.84 -9.50 6.39
N VAL A 192 25.68 -9.26 5.77
CA VAL A 192 24.37 -9.69 6.30
C VAL A 192 24.08 -11.16 5.97
N GLN A 193 23.42 -11.87 6.90
CA GLN A 193 23.06 -13.28 6.74
C GLN A 193 21.65 -13.51 6.20
N ASP A 194 20.88 -12.45 5.99
CA ASP A 194 19.52 -12.51 5.44
C ASP A 194 19.35 -11.58 4.24
N GLU A 195 18.16 -11.63 3.63
CA GLU A 195 17.85 -10.88 2.41
C GLU A 195 17.84 -9.35 2.60
N TRP A 196 17.74 -8.87 3.84
CA TRP A 196 17.62 -7.46 4.17
C TRP A 196 19.01 -6.79 4.27
N ASN A 197 19.67 -6.71 3.12
CA ASN A 197 21.02 -6.17 2.98
C ASN A 197 21.09 -4.65 2.84
N ALA A 198 20.01 -3.93 3.11
CA ALA A 198 19.98 -2.48 3.13
C ALA A 198 19.13 -1.94 4.29
N ARG A 199 19.37 -0.68 4.64
CA ARG A 199 18.53 0.09 5.55
C ARG A 199 18.24 1.43 4.90
N VAL A 200 16.96 1.83 4.92
CA VAL A 200 16.51 3.13 4.43
C VAL A 200 15.97 3.91 5.61
N THR A 201 16.34 5.18 5.72
CA THR A 201 15.88 6.10 6.76
C THR A 201 15.15 7.27 6.11
N VAL A 202 13.88 7.44 6.44
CA VAL A 202 13.02 8.54 5.95
C VAL A 202 12.66 9.42 7.14
N ASN A 203 13.07 10.69 7.12
CA ASN A 203 12.84 11.66 8.20
C ASN A 203 13.23 11.09 9.59
N GLY A 204 14.38 10.42 9.66
CA GLY A 204 14.91 9.81 10.89
C GLY A 204 14.26 8.48 11.30
N LYS A 205 13.28 7.96 10.54
CA LYS A 205 12.70 6.63 10.77
C LYS A 205 13.29 5.61 9.83
N SER A 206 13.91 4.57 10.38
CA SER A 206 14.55 3.51 9.58
C SER A 206 13.64 2.31 9.36
N LEU A 207 13.76 1.71 8.18
CA LEU A 207 13.20 0.42 7.80
C LEU A 207 14.29 -0.46 7.18
N ARG A 208 14.12 -1.77 7.30
CA ARG A 208 14.98 -2.73 6.59
C ARG A 208 14.56 -2.81 5.13
N ALA A 209 15.53 -2.93 4.25
CA ALA A 209 15.29 -3.09 2.83
C ALA A 209 16.22 -4.16 2.24
N MET A 210 15.83 -4.71 1.10
CA MET A 210 16.70 -5.54 0.26
C MET A 210 17.04 -4.80 -1.03
N THR A 211 18.25 -5.00 -1.54
CA THR A 211 18.67 -4.42 -2.82
C THR A 211 18.21 -5.29 -3.99
N ALA A 212 17.62 -4.68 -5.02
CA ALA A 212 17.30 -5.33 -6.28
C ALA A 212 17.96 -4.57 -7.45
N TYR A 213 18.97 -5.17 -8.06
CA TYR A 213 19.67 -4.63 -9.24
C TYR A 213 18.95 -4.97 -10.56
N SER A 214 18.12 -6.01 -10.57
CA SER A 214 17.35 -6.46 -11.74
C SER A 214 15.86 -6.14 -11.59
N TYR A 215 15.52 -5.00 -10.97
CA TYR A 215 14.15 -4.60 -10.64
C TYR A 215 13.20 -4.58 -11.85
N PHE A 216 13.70 -4.15 -13.02
CA PHE A 216 12.91 -4.08 -14.25
C PHE A 216 12.81 -5.41 -15.02
N GLY A 217 13.37 -6.50 -14.49
CA GLY A 217 13.35 -7.82 -15.11
C GLY A 217 13.91 -7.81 -16.54
N ASN A 218 13.06 -8.14 -17.52
CA ASN A 218 13.42 -8.21 -18.95
C ASN A 218 13.31 -6.85 -19.67
N SER A 219 12.79 -5.81 -19.00
CA SER A 219 12.70 -4.46 -19.56
C SER A 219 14.01 -3.70 -19.34
N ALA A 220 14.38 -2.86 -20.31
CA ALA A 220 15.52 -1.97 -20.15
C ALA A 220 15.25 -1.00 -18.99
N PRO A 221 16.14 -0.92 -17.98
CA PRO A 221 15.95 0.03 -16.88
C PRO A 221 16.04 1.47 -17.40
N PRO A 222 15.35 2.43 -16.75
CA PRO A 222 15.47 3.84 -17.09
C PRO A 222 16.93 4.28 -16.97
N ARG A 223 17.30 5.28 -17.77
CA ARG A 223 18.66 5.80 -17.80
C ARG A 223 19.09 6.26 -16.40
N GLY A 224 20.29 5.85 -16.01
CA GLY A 224 20.87 6.19 -14.73
C GLY A 224 20.44 5.31 -13.57
N PHE A 225 19.57 4.32 -13.76
CA PHE A 225 19.19 3.41 -12.67
C PHE A 225 20.41 2.67 -12.10
N VAL A 226 20.51 2.66 -10.77
CA VAL A 226 21.61 2.02 -10.02
C VAL A 226 21.10 0.81 -9.26
N VAL A 227 20.08 0.99 -8.42
CA VAL A 227 19.56 -0.05 -7.53
C VAL A 227 18.16 0.32 -7.03
N ALA A 228 17.30 -0.68 -6.85
CA ALA A 228 16.05 -0.53 -6.11
C ALA A 228 16.25 -1.02 -4.67
N LEU A 229 15.72 -0.29 -3.69
CA LEU A 229 15.67 -0.68 -2.28
C LEU A 229 14.22 -1.04 -1.96
N LEU A 230 13.97 -2.31 -1.69
CA LEU A 230 12.64 -2.86 -1.42
C LEU A 230 12.50 -3.01 0.09
N GLY A 231 11.75 -2.09 0.69
CA GLY A 231 11.50 -2.03 2.12
C GLY A 231 10.66 -3.21 2.61
N GLU A 232 10.85 -3.57 3.88
CA GLU A 232 10.03 -4.59 4.56
C GLU A 232 8.55 -4.19 4.67
N ASP A 233 8.28 -2.88 4.58
CA ASP A 233 6.95 -2.28 4.49
C ASP A 233 6.40 -2.23 3.05
N ARG A 234 7.11 -2.83 2.09
CA ARG A 234 6.86 -2.77 0.65
C ARG A 234 7.11 -1.38 0.03
N SER A 235 7.77 -0.47 0.73
CA SER A 235 8.22 0.79 0.13
C SER A 235 9.29 0.51 -0.92
N GLU A 236 9.21 1.18 -2.06
CA GLU A 236 10.17 1.04 -3.15
C GLU A 236 10.92 2.36 -3.33
N PHE A 237 12.26 2.31 -3.19
CA PHE A 237 13.13 3.45 -3.43
C PHE A 237 14.01 3.14 -4.63
N LEU A 238 13.89 3.91 -5.70
CA LEU A 238 14.70 3.72 -6.90
C LEU A 238 15.84 4.74 -6.90
N VAL A 239 17.07 4.26 -6.90
CA VAL A 239 18.28 5.11 -6.85
C VAL A 239 18.85 5.25 -8.25
N PHE A 240 19.18 6.49 -8.61
CA PHE A 240 19.71 6.84 -9.92
C PHE A 240 20.96 7.71 -9.84
N ARG A 241 21.82 7.55 -10.85
CA ARG A 241 23.03 8.34 -11.11
C ARG A 241 23.23 8.49 -12.62
N ASP A 242 23.21 9.72 -13.12
CA ASP A 242 23.50 10.03 -14.52
C ASP A 242 24.06 11.44 -14.66
N GLY A 243 25.05 11.63 -15.53
CA GLY A 243 25.55 12.97 -15.87
C GLY A 243 26.11 13.81 -14.71
N GLY A 244 26.51 13.19 -13.59
CA GLY A 244 26.96 13.88 -12.39
C GLY A 244 25.86 14.20 -11.38
N GLU A 245 24.61 13.88 -11.69
CA GLU A 245 23.45 14.02 -10.82
C GLU A 245 23.14 12.70 -10.11
N ASP A 246 22.87 12.78 -8.81
CA ASP A 246 22.36 11.68 -7.99
C ASP A 246 20.93 12.01 -7.53
N TRP A 247 19.98 11.12 -7.79
CA TRP A 247 18.62 11.27 -7.30
C TRP A 247 18.01 9.94 -6.85
N LEU A 248 16.97 10.07 -6.06
CA LEU A 248 16.17 8.97 -5.55
C LEU A 248 14.71 9.24 -5.89
N GLU A 249 14.00 8.22 -6.36
CA GLU A 249 12.55 8.24 -6.56
C GLU A 249 11.88 7.42 -5.45
N TYR A 250 10.88 8.02 -4.82
CA TYR A 250 10.05 7.36 -3.80
C TYR A 250 8.61 7.86 -3.92
N GLY A 251 7.72 6.95 -4.32
CA GLY A 251 6.40 7.32 -4.87
C GLY A 251 6.55 8.20 -6.10
N ASP A 252 5.69 9.20 -6.25
CA ASP A 252 5.70 10.14 -7.39
C ASP A 252 6.74 11.26 -7.28
N TYR A 253 7.65 11.15 -6.31
CA TYR A 253 8.52 12.25 -5.92
C TYR A 253 9.99 11.93 -6.17
N THR A 254 10.66 12.90 -6.78
CA THR A 254 12.12 12.91 -6.93
C THR A 254 12.78 13.67 -5.78
N TYR A 255 13.79 13.07 -5.19
CA TYR A 255 14.64 13.62 -4.15
C TYR A 255 16.06 13.73 -4.69
N ARG A 256 16.67 14.91 -4.56
CA ARG A 256 18.02 15.17 -5.08
C ARG A 256 19.03 15.03 -3.96
N LYS A 257 20.23 14.54 -4.29
CA LYS A 257 21.34 14.55 -3.35
C LYS A 257 21.57 15.97 -2.82
N CYS A 258 21.71 16.11 -1.50
CA CYS A 258 21.80 17.39 -0.81
C CYS A 258 23.01 17.51 0.12
N ASN A 259 23.93 16.54 0.11
CA ASN A 259 25.21 16.56 0.82
C ASN A 259 26.41 16.25 -0.07
#